data_AF-A0A835WSF4-F1
#
_entry.id   AF-A0A835WSF4-F1
#
_cell.length_a   1.000
_cell.length_b   1.000
_cell.length_c   1.000
_cell.angle_alpha   90.00
_cell.angle_beta   90.00
_cell.angle_gamma   90.00
#
_symmetry.space_group_name_H-M   'P 1'
#
loop_
_entity.id
_entity.type
_entity.pdbx_description
1 polymer ?
#
loop_
_entity_poly.entity_id
_entity_poly.type
_entity_poly.pdbx_seq_one_letter_code
_entity_poly.pdbx_strand_id
1 'polypeptide(L)'
;MVSRKEVAAALNAAAEARGVDGDELGRLLFALSKLSVEELDFFPSRANNKAIVAFARASAAGLGMGSAAGAGAAAGLGTTRAGDAGAAAGLGVGSSAGPTSVAGLGVGSAAGAEWTSTLKALQDMLPEMKAMLPEMKAMLPEMKAVLPEMKAMLPSMKLSAQLQLNQFEYTTSKASESRKGDSFKKQLQEFYSNSADAQCQLRCMLLNVKLPMTLVTGSHLFKYCWKPHLHILLGLSDINDPRNGLLLFKPLEHAFDDSRICFSMEEEAGAPKFRLELLDPSLKDVKLWDYAEQHNHRKGYDEHQIGSYAAEVTFGELQGKALVFEDANRPYKRCLQFQAVQALRRAKQEKWLPADWAPSPGLSYNSEDAKERIEAWLAGAVEAPPPDSDTKGTLEE
;
A
#
# COMPACT_ATOMS: atom_id res chain seq x y z
N MET A 1 16.53 18.97 15.00
CA MET A 1 16.68 18.93 16.47
C MET A 1 15.97 20.11 17.11
N VAL A 2 14.66 19.94 17.35
CA VAL A 2 13.87 20.83 18.19
C VAL A 2 14.14 20.47 19.65
N SER A 3 14.51 21.43 20.50
CA SER A 3 14.76 21.14 21.90
C SER A 3 13.45 20.92 22.66
N ARG A 4 13.46 20.06 23.69
CA ARG A 4 12.31 19.85 24.59
C ARG A 4 11.77 21.16 25.20
N LYS A 5 12.64 22.16 25.37
CA LYS A 5 12.28 23.50 25.87
C LYS A 5 11.49 24.31 24.83
N GLU A 6 11.87 24.25 23.56
CA GLU A 6 11.12 24.88 22.46
C GLU A 6 9.78 24.17 22.22
N VAL A 7 9.74 22.84 22.28
CA VAL A 7 8.51 22.05 22.20
C VAL A 7 7.52 22.45 23.30
N ALA A 8 7.98 22.52 24.56
CA ALA A 8 7.15 22.95 25.69
C ALA A 8 6.68 24.41 25.56
N ALA A 9 7.54 25.33 25.11
CA ALA A 9 7.17 26.73 24.89
C ALA A 9 6.12 26.87 23.78
N ALA A 10 6.29 26.16 22.67
CA ALA A 10 5.34 26.15 21.55
C ALA A 10 3.99 25.53 21.95
N LEU A 11 3.98 24.43 22.73
CA LEU A 11 2.73 23.88 23.26
C LEU A 11 2.05 24.87 24.21
N ASN A 12 2.76 25.50 25.14
CA ASN A 12 2.16 26.45 26.09
C ASN A 12 1.49 27.63 25.36
N ALA A 13 2.18 28.25 24.40
CA ALA A 13 1.62 29.35 23.61
C ALA A 13 0.41 28.90 22.76
N ALA A 14 0.46 27.68 22.20
CA ALA A 14 -0.65 27.11 21.45
C ALA A 14 -1.84 26.74 22.33
N ALA A 15 -1.60 26.29 23.57
CA ALA A 15 -2.60 25.91 24.55
C ALA A 15 -3.35 27.14 25.11
N GLU A 16 -2.61 28.19 25.48
CA GLU A 16 -3.17 29.49 25.90
C GLU A 16 -4.09 30.06 24.81
N ALA A 17 -3.60 30.12 23.56
CA ALA A 17 -4.38 30.58 22.40
C ALA A 17 -5.54 29.65 21.99
N ARG A 18 -5.71 28.50 22.66
CA ARG A 18 -6.78 27.52 22.39
C ARG A 18 -7.69 27.28 23.60
N GLY A 19 -7.42 27.89 24.75
CA GLY A 19 -8.15 27.66 26.00
C GLY A 19 -7.91 26.26 26.57
N VAL A 20 -6.68 25.75 26.48
CA VAL A 20 -6.26 24.48 27.08
C VAL A 20 -5.38 24.78 28.28
N ASP A 21 -5.84 24.44 29.48
CA ASP A 21 -5.17 24.77 30.74
C ASP A 21 -5.21 23.59 31.73
N GLY A 22 -4.82 23.86 32.98
CA GLY A 22 -4.95 22.95 34.12
C GLY A 22 -4.42 21.53 33.87
N ASP A 23 -5.24 20.55 34.26
CA ASP A 23 -4.91 19.12 34.17
C ASP A 23 -4.72 18.64 32.73
N GLU A 24 -5.37 19.26 31.75
CA GLU A 24 -5.17 18.88 30.35
C GLU A 24 -3.77 19.29 29.88
N LEU A 25 -3.39 20.56 30.06
CA LEU A 25 -2.07 21.05 29.70
C LEU A 25 -0.94 20.27 30.41
N GLY A 26 -1.14 19.93 31.69
CA GLY A 26 -0.23 19.07 32.45
C GLY A 26 -0.03 17.68 31.82
N ARG A 27 -1.11 17.01 31.40
CA ARG A 27 -1.04 15.70 30.72
C ARG A 27 -0.36 15.80 29.36
N LEU A 28 -0.65 16.84 28.58
CA LEU A 28 -0.04 17.06 27.27
C LEU A 28 1.48 17.30 27.37
N LEU A 29 1.92 18.14 28.32
CA LEU A 29 3.35 18.36 28.59
C LEU A 29 4.04 17.07 29.09
N PHE A 30 3.38 16.29 29.95
CA PHE A 30 3.91 15.01 30.40
C PHE A 30 4.07 14.02 29.25
N ALA A 31 3.08 13.90 28.36
CA ALA A 31 3.14 13.03 27.20
C ALA A 31 4.30 13.40 26.26
N LEU A 32 4.44 14.68 25.91
CA LEU A 32 5.57 15.15 25.10
C LEU A 32 6.93 14.93 25.78
N SER A 33 7.01 14.92 27.12
CA SER A 33 8.25 14.61 27.86
C SER A 33 8.71 13.15 27.70
N LYS A 34 7.81 12.23 27.32
CA LYS A 34 8.09 10.81 27.10
C LYS A 34 8.58 10.48 25.70
N LEU A 35 8.31 11.35 24.72
CA LEU A 35 8.76 11.18 23.35
C LEU A 35 10.29 11.19 23.24
N SER A 36 10.84 10.36 22.36
CA SER A 36 12.27 10.32 22.02
C SER A 36 12.72 11.61 21.33
N VAL A 37 14.03 11.82 21.18
CA VAL A 37 14.55 13.01 20.47
C VAL A 37 14.14 12.98 18.99
N GLU A 38 14.10 11.79 18.40
CA GLU A 38 13.68 11.52 17.03
C GLU A 38 12.18 11.79 16.84
N GLU A 39 11.33 11.39 17.79
CA GLU A 39 9.88 11.69 17.76
C GLU A 39 9.60 13.19 17.91
N LEU A 40 10.39 13.89 18.73
CA LEU A 40 10.30 15.35 18.92
C LEU A 40 10.78 16.15 17.71
N ASP A 41 11.58 15.57 16.81
CA ASP A 41 11.96 16.21 15.55
C ASP A 41 10.79 16.29 14.54
N PHE A 42 9.73 15.50 14.74
CA PHE A 42 8.46 15.63 14.02
C PHE A 42 7.45 16.56 14.71
N PHE A 43 7.79 17.15 15.87
CA PHE A 43 6.89 18.07 16.56
C PHE A 43 6.63 19.33 15.70
N PRO A 44 5.36 19.70 15.44
CA PRO A 44 5.00 20.74 14.48
C PRO A 44 5.17 22.17 15.03
N SER A 45 6.36 22.49 15.56
CA SER A 45 6.74 23.76 16.22
C SER A 45 6.49 25.04 15.41
N ARG A 46 6.37 24.92 14.08
CA ARG A 46 6.08 26.03 13.15
C ARG A 46 4.67 26.00 12.55
N ALA A 47 3.84 25.04 12.96
CA ALA A 47 2.45 24.96 12.51
C ALA A 47 1.54 25.89 13.35
N ASN A 48 0.27 25.98 12.96
CA ASN A 48 -0.71 26.74 13.73
C ASN A 48 -1.05 26.06 15.07
N ASN A 49 -1.57 26.85 16.02
CA ASN A 49 -1.87 26.41 17.38
C ASN A 49 -2.83 25.21 17.45
N LYS A 50 -3.74 25.06 16.46
CA LYS A 50 -4.64 23.89 16.37
C LYS A 50 -3.86 22.60 16.07
N ALA A 51 -2.90 22.64 15.15
CA ALA A 51 -2.06 21.50 14.81
C ALA A 51 -1.12 21.10 15.96
N ILE A 52 -0.55 22.08 16.67
CA ILE A 52 0.32 21.85 17.83
C ILE A 52 -0.44 21.12 18.96
N VAL A 53 -1.62 21.62 19.34
CA VAL A 53 -2.45 20.99 20.38
C VAL A 53 -2.98 19.62 19.93
N ALA A 54 -3.34 19.46 18.65
CA ALA A 54 -3.79 18.17 18.11
C ALA A 54 -2.69 17.09 18.16
N PHE A 55 -1.45 17.44 17.80
CA PHE A 55 -0.29 16.55 17.92
C PHE A 55 -0.09 16.10 19.36
N ALA A 56 -0.05 17.05 20.31
CA ALA A 56 0.15 16.74 21.73
C ALA A 56 -0.95 15.82 22.29
N ARG A 57 -2.21 16.02 21.90
CA ARG A 57 -3.35 15.16 22.29
C ARG A 57 -3.20 13.74 21.75
N ALA A 58 -2.75 13.57 20.51
CA ALA A 58 -2.47 12.26 19.94
C ALA A 58 -1.33 11.54 20.68
N SER A 59 -0.24 12.26 21.02
CA SER A 59 0.85 11.71 21.84
C SER A 59 0.39 11.29 23.24
N ALA A 60 -0.53 12.03 23.86
CA ALA A 60 -1.09 11.68 25.17
C ALA A 60 -2.01 10.45 25.11
N ALA A 61 -2.82 10.33 24.07
CA ALA A 61 -3.68 9.16 23.84
C ALA A 61 -2.87 7.86 23.66
N GLY A 62 -1.74 7.93 22.93
CA GLY A 62 -0.86 6.78 22.69
C GLY A 62 -0.15 6.21 23.94
N LEU A 63 -0.15 6.95 25.06
CA LEU A 63 0.54 6.55 26.31
C LEU A 63 -0.40 5.95 27.38
N GLY A 64 -1.70 5.79 27.10
CA GLY A 64 -2.62 5.00 27.93
C GLY A 64 -2.81 5.49 29.38
N MET A 65 -2.50 6.76 29.68
CA MET A 65 -2.58 7.29 31.05
C MET A 65 -4.02 7.66 31.46
N GLY A 66 -4.77 6.64 31.89
CA GLY A 66 -6.01 6.79 32.64
C GLY A 66 -5.77 7.39 34.03
N SER A 67 -6.70 8.24 34.48
CA SER A 67 -6.59 8.98 35.75
C SER A 67 -6.84 8.08 36.95
N ALA A 68 -5.94 8.08 37.94
CA ALA A 68 -6.06 7.24 39.14
C ALA A 68 -6.94 7.88 40.22
N ALA A 69 -8.02 7.21 40.63
CA ALA A 69 -8.81 7.57 41.81
C ALA A 69 -9.49 6.34 42.46
N GLY A 70 -8.87 5.79 43.52
CA GLY A 70 -9.55 5.23 44.71
C GLY A 70 -10.35 3.92 44.65
N ALA A 71 -9.85 2.90 45.38
CA ALA A 71 -10.54 1.71 45.91
C ALA A 71 -11.10 0.66 44.91
N GLY A 72 -11.15 -0.65 45.20
CA GLY A 72 -10.57 -1.41 46.33
C GLY A 72 -11.25 -2.79 46.52
N ALA A 73 -10.45 -3.87 46.71
CA ALA A 73 -10.86 -5.27 46.95
C ALA A 73 -11.59 -6.01 45.78
N ALA A 74 -11.69 -7.36 45.71
CA ALA A 74 -10.80 -8.47 46.10
C ALA A 74 -11.38 -9.82 45.58
N ALA A 75 -10.51 -10.80 45.22
CA ALA A 75 -10.81 -12.23 44.90
C ALA A 75 -11.73 -12.53 43.68
N GLY A 76 -11.70 -13.70 43.02
CA GLY A 76 -10.72 -14.80 43.04
C GLY A 76 -11.28 -16.18 42.63
N LEU A 77 -10.51 -16.98 41.87
CA LEU A 77 -10.70 -18.44 41.55
C LEU A 77 -11.91 -18.77 40.62
N GLY A 78 -11.92 -19.82 39.78
CA GLY A 78 -10.92 -20.89 39.55
C GLY A 78 -11.26 -21.84 38.38
N THR A 79 -10.35 -22.78 38.07
CA THR A 79 -10.31 -23.66 36.87
C THR A 79 -11.17 -24.94 36.95
N THR A 80 -11.47 -25.61 35.82
CA THR A 80 -11.26 -27.09 35.60
C THR A 80 -11.43 -27.54 34.13
N ARG A 81 -11.27 -28.87 33.84
CA ARG A 81 -10.79 -29.43 32.54
C ARG A 81 -11.27 -30.88 32.29
N ALA A 82 -11.35 -31.28 30.99
CA ALA A 82 -11.10 -32.62 30.39
C ALA A 82 -12.19 -33.73 30.23
N GLY A 83 -12.11 -34.42 29.06
CA GLY A 83 -12.36 -35.86 28.81
C GLY A 83 -13.69 -36.29 28.15
N ASP A 84 -13.85 -37.45 27.47
CA ASP A 84 -12.94 -38.28 26.63
C ASP A 84 -13.72 -39.46 25.92
N ALA A 85 -13.11 -40.13 24.91
CA ALA A 85 -13.46 -41.47 24.31
C ALA A 85 -14.84 -41.70 23.58
N GLY A 86 -15.03 -42.67 22.64
CA GLY A 86 -14.10 -43.54 21.87
C GLY A 86 -14.76 -44.73 21.09
N ALA A 87 -14.12 -45.21 20.00
CA ALA A 87 -14.18 -46.56 19.33
C ALA A 87 -15.53 -47.18 18.81
N ALA A 88 -15.60 -48.21 17.92
CA ALA A 88 -14.82 -48.72 16.75
C ALA A 88 -15.51 -49.98 16.13
N ALA A 89 -15.38 -50.29 14.82
CA ALA A 89 -15.40 -51.66 14.21
C ALA A 89 -15.32 -51.71 12.64
N GLY A 90 -14.53 -52.65 12.06
CA GLY A 90 -14.63 -53.14 10.66
C GLY A 90 -15.43 -54.48 10.60
N LEU A 91 -15.51 -55.35 9.56
CA LEU A 91 -14.81 -55.65 8.28
C LEU A 91 -15.79 -56.48 7.37
N GLY A 92 -15.56 -56.90 6.11
CA GLY A 92 -14.54 -56.60 5.10
C GLY A 92 -14.33 -57.72 4.02
N VAL A 93 -14.68 -57.43 2.73
CA VAL A 93 -14.22 -58.08 1.45
C VAL A 93 -14.73 -59.50 1.04
N GLY A 94 -15.13 -59.66 -0.24
CA GLY A 94 -15.21 -60.96 -0.96
C GLY A 94 -15.78 -60.89 -2.40
N SER A 95 -15.08 -61.40 -3.42
CA SER A 95 -15.53 -61.54 -4.85
C SER A 95 -15.90 -63.02 -5.16
N SER A 96 -16.54 -63.46 -6.27
CA SER A 96 -16.36 -63.13 -7.70
C SER A 96 -17.35 -63.90 -8.63
N ALA A 97 -17.31 -63.60 -9.95
CA ALA A 97 -17.78 -64.37 -11.13
C ALA A 97 -19.29 -64.38 -11.55
N GLY A 98 -19.53 -64.29 -12.88
CA GLY A 98 -20.84 -64.33 -13.56
C GLY A 98 -21.17 -65.71 -14.20
N PRO A 99 -21.96 -65.84 -15.32
CA PRO A 99 -22.12 -64.87 -16.42
C PRO A 99 -23.53 -64.72 -17.11
N THR A 100 -23.62 -63.74 -18.03
CA THR A 100 -24.48 -63.63 -19.24
C THR A 100 -26.00 -63.92 -19.22
N SER A 101 -26.82 -62.91 -19.59
CA SER A 101 -27.50 -62.89 -20.91
C SER A 101 -28.14 -61.51 -21.24
N VAL A 102 -28.41 -61.32 -22.54
CA VAL A 102 -28.86 -60.11 -23.25
C VAL A 102 -30.25 -59.56 -22.87
N ALA A 103 -30.40 -58.23 -22.83
CA ALA A 103 -31.44 -57.46 -23.54
C ALA A 103 -31.37 -55.94 -23.22
N GLY A 104 -31.90 -55.09 -24.13
CA GLY A 104 -32.50 -53.80 -23.76
C GLY A 104 -31.73 -52.53 -24.09
N LEU A 105 -32.16 -51.85 -25.16
CA LEU A 105 -31.83 -50.45 -25.46
C LEU A 105 -32.31 -49.52 -24.33
N GLY A 106 -31.50 -48.52 -23.96
CA GLY A 106 -31.85 -47.55 -22.90
C GLY A 106 -31.10 -46.23 -23.05
N VAL A 107 -31.49 -45.41 -24.03
CA VAL A 107 -30.95 -44.05 -24.19
C VAL A 107 -31.65 -43.11 -23.20
N GLY A 108 -30.86 -42.45 -22.34
CA GLY A 108 -31.28 -41.25 -21.62
C GLY A 108 -31.91 -41.45 -20.23
N SER A 109 -31.08 -41.52 -19.18
CA SER A 109 -31.50 -41.15 -17.81
C SER A 109 -30.29 -40.79 -16.93
N ALA A 110 -29.71 -39.61 -17.16
CA ALA A 110 -28.73 -38.99 -16.26
C ALA A 110 -29.13 -37.53 -15.99
N ALA A 111 -29.29 -36.73 -17.05
CA ALA A 111 -29.71 -35.33 -16.97
C ALA A 111 -31.06 -35.11 -16.23
N GLY A 112 -31.99 -36.07 -16.29
CA GLY A 112 -33.28 -35.99 -15.57
C GLY A 112 -33.16 -36.09 -14.04
N ALA A 113 -32.16 -36.83 -13.54
CA ALA A 113 -31.89 -36.97 -12.11
C ALA A 113 -31.21 -35.72 -11.53
N GLU A 114 -30.30 -35.08 -12.28
CA GLU A 114 -29.71 -33.80 -11.87
C GLU A 114 -30.72 -32.65 -11.87
N TRP A 115 -31.59 -32.58 -12.87
CA TRP A 115 -32.61 -31.52 -12.96
C TRP A 115 -33.64 -31.60 -11.82
N THR A 116 -34.05 -32.81 -11.45
CA THR A 116 -34.96 -33.02 -10.32
C THR A 116 -34.28 -32.77 -8.96
N SER A 117 -32.99 -33.09 -8.82
CA SER A 117 -32.17 -32.74 -7.65
C SER A 117 -32.04 -31.22 -7.46
N THR A 118 -31.68 -30.47 -8.51
CA THR A 118 -31.54 -29.01 -8.44
C THR A 118 -32.87 -28.30 -8.19
N LEU A 119 -33.98 -28.79 -8.77
CA LEU A 119 -35.31 -28.25 -8.53
C LEU A 119 -35.82 -28.53 -7.10
N LYS A 120 -35.45 -29.68 -6.53
CA LYS A 120 -35.69 -30.03 -5.12
C LYS A 120 -34.92 -29.09 -4.18
N ALA A 121 -33.63 -28.87 -4.42
CA ALA A 121 -32.81 -27.93 -3.64
C ALA A 121 -33.36 -26.49 -3.67
N LEU A 122 -33.81 -26.00 -4.84
CA LEU A 122 -34.46 -24.69 -4.96
C LEU A 122 -35.81 -24.62 -4.21
N GLN A 123 -36.59 -25.70 -4.20
CA GLN A 123 -37.83 -25.77 -3.44
C GLN A 123 -37.58 -25.81 -1.92
N ASP A 124 -36.50 -26.45 -1.48
CA ASP A 124 -36.17 -26.60 -0.07
C ASP A 124 -35.49 -25.35 0.52
N MET A 125 -34.83 -24.50 -0.30
CA MET A 125 -34.33 -23.16 0.11
C MET A 125 -35.42 -22.06 0.09
N LEU A 126 -36.52 -22.26 -0.64
CA LEU A 126 -37.58 -21.25 -0.80
C LEU A 126 -38.28 -20.84 0.53
N PRO A 127 -38.50 -21.74 1.52
CA PRO A 127 -38.99 -21.38 2.84
C PRO A 127 -38.00 -20.49 3.61
N GLU A 128 -36.70 -20.77 3.54
CA GLU A 128 -35.65 -20.00 4.23
C GLU A 128 -35.56 -18.57 3.66
N MET A 129 -35.52 -18.42 2.34
CA MET A 129 -35.62 -17.10 1.69
C MET A 129 -36.88 -16.33 2.07
N LYS A 130 -38.01 -17.03 2.25
CA LYS A 130 -39.28 -16.41 2.71
C LYS A 130 -39.25 -16.06 4.20
N ALA A 131 -38.50 -16.79 5.02
CA ALA A 131 -38.32 -16.53 6.45
C ALA A 131 -37.35 -15.36 6.72
N MET A 132 -36.35 -15.15 5.86
CA MET A 132 -35.44 -13.99 5.93
C MET A 132 -36.06 -12.69 5.39
N LEU A 133 -37.07 -12.78 4.51
CA LEU A 133 -37.69 -11.61 3.87
C LEU A 133 -38.29 -10.57 4.85
N PRO A 134 -38.93 -10.94 5.98
CA PRO A 134 -39.39 -10.01 7.00
C PRO A 134 -38.23 -9.30 7.72
N GLU A 135 -37.15 -10.02 8.05
CA GLU A 135 -35.97 -9.46 8.72
C GLU A 135 -35.26 -8.44 7.81
N MET A 136 -35.05 -8.81 6.55
CA MET A 136 -34.47 -7.90 5.54
C MET A 136 -35.35 -6.67 5.28
N LYS A 137 -36.67 -6.78 5.46
CA LYS A 137 -37.60 -5.64 5.45
C LYS A 137 -37.58 -4.82 6.74
N ALA A 138 -37.30 -5.43 7.88
CA ALA A 138 -37.19 -4.77 9.18
C ALA A 138 -35.90 -3.97 9.34
N MET A 139 -34.81 -4.40 8.69
CA MET A 139 -33.54 -3.64 8.62
C MET A 139 -33.60 -2.46 7.63
N LEU A 140 -34.50 -2.48 6.65
CA LEU A 140 -34.58 -1.47 5.60
C LEU A 140 -34.82 -0.01 6.10
N PRO A 141 -35.62 0.26 7.14
CA PRO A 141 -35.77 1.59 7.73
C PRO A 141 -34.50 2.07 8.43
N GLU A 142 -33.80 1.20 9.16
CA GLU A 142 -32.54 1.52 9.85
C GLU A 142 -31.44 1.85 8.83
N MET A 143 -31.31 1.03 7.78
CA MET A 143 -30.37 1.29 6.68
C MET A 143 -30.68 2.60 5.92
N LYS A 144 -31.96 3.01 5.87
CA LYS A 144 -32.38 4.32 5.36
C LYS A 144 -32.13 5.48 6.32
N ALA A 145 -32.11 5.23 7.64
CA ALA A 145 -31.84 6.24 8.66
C ALA A 145 -30.33 6.56 8.78
N VAL A 146 -29.46 5.58 8.53
CA VAL A 146 -27.99 5.77 8.53
C VAL A 146 -27.47 6.41 7.21
N LEU A 147 -28.21 6.25 6.10
CA LEU A 147 -27.80 6.76 4.78
C LEU A 147 -27.50 8.29 4.72
N PRO A 148 -28.27 9.19 5.38
CA PRO A 148 -27.97 10.62 5.42
C PRO A 148 -26.70 10.93 6.22
N GLU A 149 -26.44 10.20 7.30
CA GLU A 149 -25.25 10.37 8.15
C GLU A 149 -23.98 9.91 7.42
N MET A 150 -24.01 8.77 6.74
CA MET A 150 -22.94 8.35 5.83
C MET A 150 -22.67 9.40 4.73
N LYS A 151 -23.72 9.98 4.15
CA LYS A 151 -23.58 11.07 3.15
C LYS A 151 -22.99 12.34 3.74
N ALA A 152 -23.28 12.66 5.00
CA ALA A 152 -22.73 13.81 5.71
C ALA A 152 -21.27 13.61 6.13
N MET A 153 -20.85 12.38 6.45
CA MET A 153 -19.45 12.03 6.76
C MET A 153 -18.58 11.92 5.51
N LEU A 154 -19.15 11.57 4.35
CA LEU A 154 -18.42 11.38 3.08
C LEU A 154 -17.39 12.48 2.70
N PRO A 155 -17.61 13.79 2.96
CA PRO A 155 -16.62 14.83 2.69
C PRO A 155 -15.45 14.83 3.69
N SER A 156 -15.68 14.58 4.99
CA SER A 156 -14.59 14.52 5.98
C SER A 156 -13.78 13.24 5.81
N MET A 157 -14.44 12.15 5.46
CA MET A 157 -13.85 10.88 5.03
C MET A 157 -12.90 11.08 3.84
N LYS A 158 -13.38 11.71 2.76
CA LYS A 158 -12.55 12.06 1.59
C LYS A 158 -11.35 12.94 1.97
N LEU A 159 -11.52 13.90 2.88
CA LEU A 159 -10.45 14.76 3.36
C LEU A 159 -9.40 13.99 4.18
N SER A 160 -9.83 13.07 5.05
CA SER A 160 -8.93 12.18 5.82
C SER A 160 -8.11 11.29 4.89
N ALA A 161 -8.76 10.62 3.93
CA ALA A 161 -8.09 9.79 2.94
C ALA A 161 -7.13 10.62 2.06
N GLN A 162 -7.48 11.86 1.69
CA GLN A 162 -6.58 12.77 0.98
C GLN A 162 -5.36 13.17 1.83
N LEU A 163 -5.54 13.47 3.12
CA LEU A 163 -4.42 13.78 4.02
C LEU A 163 -3.50 12.57 4.22
N GLN A 164 -4.06 11.36 4.36
CA GLN A 164 -3.27 10.12 4.39
C GLN A 164 -2.66 9.74 3.03
N LEU A 165 -3.11 10.32 1.93
CA LEU A 165 -2.48 10.16 0.62
C LEU A 165 -1.31 11.12 0.39
N ASN A 166 -1.44 12.37 0.81
CA ASN A 166 -0.41 13.40 0.61
C ASN A 166 0.91 13.06 1.35
N GLN A 167 0.88 12.22 2.40
CA GLN A 167 2.11 11.70 3.01
C GLN A 167 2.96 10.87 2.01
N PHE A 168 2.32 10.21 1.03
CA PHE A 168 2.93 9.34 0.01
C PHE A 168 3.22 10.03 -1.34
N GLU A 169 3.36 11.35 -1.36
CA GLU A 169 3.86 12.07 -2.55
C GLU A 169 5.30 11.63 -2.89
N TYR A 170 5.50 11.16 -4.13
CA TYR A 170 6.82 10.96 -4.71
C TYR A 170 7.42 12.34 -5.06
N THR A 171 8.36 12.77 -4.22
CA THR A 171 9.23 13.92 -4.48
C THR A 171 10.69 13.52 -4.30
N THR A 172 11.59 14.21 -4.99
CA THR A 172 13.05 13.99 -4.91
C THR A 172 13.65 14.46 -3.59
N SER A 173 12.94 15.33 -2.85
CA SER A 173 13.24 15.71 -1.47
C SER A 173 13.02 14.57 -0.47
N LYS A 174 12.11 13.62 -0.74
CA LYS A 174 11.91 12.38 0.02
C LYS A 174 12.80 11.26 -0.53
N ALA A 175 14.08 11.55 -0.78
CA ALA A 175 15.05 10.55 -1.18
C ALA A 175 15.13 9.42 -0.14
N SER A 176 15.37 8.18 -0.56
CA SER A 176 15.52 7.05 0.35
C SER A 176 16.70 7.28 1.31
N GLU A 177 16.39 7.61 2.57
CA GLU A 177 17.38 7.89 3.63
C GLU A 177 18.26 6.68 4.00
N SER A 178 18.04 5.52 3.38
CA SER A 178 18.85 4.32 3.53
C SER A 178 20.16 4.32 2.73
N ARG A 179 20.87 5.46 2.63
CA ARG A 179 22.28 5.47 2.17
C ARG A 179 23.26 4.84 3.17
N LYS A 180 22.77 3.97 4.07
CA LYS A 180 23.58 3.14 4.97
C LYS A 180 23.72 1.74 4.38
N GLY A 181 24.63 1.63 3.41
CA GLY A 181 25.13 0.37 2.86
C GLY A 181 24.75 0.10 1.40
N ASP A 182 25.74 -0.23 0.57
CA ASP A 182 25.57 -0.67 -0.83
C ASP A 182 24.86 -2.03 -0.97
N SER A 183 24.38 -2.62 0.13
CA SER A 183 23.79 -3.95 0.19
C SER A 183 22.51 -4.08 -0.64
N PHE A 184 21.62 -3.08 -0.67
CA PHE A 184 20.40 -3.16 -1.48
C PHE A 184 20.73 -3.16 -2.98
N LYS A 185 21.61 -2.25 -3.43
CA LYS A 185 22.06 -2.22 -4.83
C LYS A 185 22.80 -3.49 -5.21
N LYS A 186 23.54 -4.13 -4.30
CA LYS A 186 24.15 -5.43 -4.55
C LYS A 186 23.11 -6.54 -4.69
N GLN A 187 22.11 -6.60 -3.81
CA GLN A 187 21.00 -7.56 -3.92
C GLN A 187 20.20 -7.39 -5.22
N LEU A 188 20.00 -6.16 -5.71
CA LEU A 188 19.37 -5.92 -7.02
C LEU A 188 20.20 -6.47 -8.20
N GLN A 189 21.53 -6.35 -8.13
CA GLN A 189 22.44 -6.91 -9.15
C GLN A 189 22.36 -8.44 -9.17
N GLU A 190 22.39 -9.07 -8.00
CA GLU A 190 22.27 -10.52 -7.83
C GLU A 190 20.89 -11.03 -8.29
N PHE A 191 19.81 -10.35 -7.91
CA PHE A 191 18.43 -10.76 -8.21
C PHE A 191 18.04 -10.63 -9.68
N TYR A 192 18.51 -9.60 -10.40
CA TYR A 192 18.20 -9.39 -11.81
C TYR A 192 19.28 -9.91 -12.78
N SER A 193 20.20 -10.74 -12.28
CA SER A 193 21.35 -11.26 -13.04
C SER A 193 22.13 -10.14 -13.76
N ASN A 194 22.26 -8.98 -13.11
CA ASN A 194 22.78 -7.73 -13.66
C ASN A 194 23.95 -7.23 -12.80
N SER A 195 25.06 -7.95 -12.80
CA SER A 195 26.27 -7.58 -12.08
C SER A 195 27.11 -6.55 -12.83
N ALA A 196 27.82 -5.69 -12.09
CA ALA A 196 28.84 -4.83 -12.68
C ALA A 196 29.98 -5.66 -13.31
N ASP A 197 30.54 -5.18 -14.43
CA ASP A 197 31.65 -5.83 -15.12
C ASP A 197 33.05 -5.39 -14.63
N ALA A 198 34.09 -5.93 -15.27
CA ALA A 198 35.49 -5.63 -14.95
C ALA A 198 35.89 -4.16 -15.14
N GLN A 199 35.09 -3.37 -15.86
CA GLN A 199 35.25 -1.93 -16.06
C GLN A 199 34.37 -1.12 -15.10
N CYS A 200 33.82 -1.77 -14.07
CA CYS A 200 32.85 -1.24 -13.12
C CYS A 200 31.64 -0.58 -13.83
N GLN A 201 31.22 -1.12 -14.97
CA GLN A 201 30.01 -0.69 -15.66
C GLN A 201 28.83 -1.58 -15.26
N LEU A 202 27.67 -0.96 -15.04
CA LEU A 202 26.43 -1.63 -14.65
C LEU A 202 25.33 -1.30 -15.67
N ARG A 203 24.46 -2.28 -16.00
CA ARG A 203 23.41 -2.06 -17.01
C ARG A 203 22.22 -1.32 -16.41
N CYS A 204 21.79 -0.23 -17.04
CA CYS A 204 20.49 0.37 -16.75
C CYS A 204 19.37 -0.48 -17.38
N MET A 205 18.39 -0.90 -16.57
CA MET A 205 17.33 -1.82 -17.00
C MET A 205 16.36 -1.22 -18.03
N LEU A 206 16.19 0.10 -18.09
CA LEU A 206 15.35 0.74 -19.12
C LEU A 206 16.13 1.07 -20.41
N LEU A 207 17.34 1.59 -20.27
CA LEU A 207 18.14 1.93 -21.44
C LEU A 207 18.69 0.71 -22.16
N ASN A 208 18.91 -0.38 -21.41
CA ASN A 208 19.60 -1.60 -21.82
C ASN A 208 21.06 -1.37 -22.27
N VAL A 209 21.71 -0.37 -21.68
CA VAL A 209 23.13 -0.06 -21.90
C VAL A 209 23.89 -0.08 -20.59
N LYS A 210 25.18 -0.43 -20.69
CA LYS A 210 26.13 -0.36 -19.58
C LYS A 210 26.60 1.08 -19.39
N LEU A 211 26.59 1.52 -18.14
CA LEU A 211 27.02 2.86 -17.70
C LEU A 211 27.95 2.71 -16.50
N PRO A 212 28.82 3.69 -16.21
CA PRO A 212 29.61 3.71 -14.99
C PRO A 212 28.73 3.40 -13.77
N MET A 213 29.13 2.46 -12.92
CA MET A 213 28.28 1.97 -11.82
C MET A 213 27.81 3.10 -10.89
N THR A 214 28.58 4.18 -10.77
CA THR A 214 28.25 5.40 -10.02
C THR A 214 27.06 6.20 -10.59
N LEU A 215 26.74 6.04 -11.87
CA LEU A 215 25.60 6.66 -12.56
C LEU A 215 24.32 5.82 -12.49
N VAL A 216 24.44 4.52 -12.26
CA VAL A 216 23.29 3.62 -12.02
C VAL A 216 22.97 3.57 -10.53
N THR A 217 21.69 3.63 -10.18
CA THR A 217 21.19 3.61 -8.80
C THR A 217 20.31 2.40 -8.54
N GLY A 218 20.17 2.01 -7.28
CA GLY A 218 19.18 1.04 -6.84
C GLY A 218 17.91 1.78 -6.41
N SER A 219 17.05 2.10 -7.38
CA SER A 219 15.82 2.86 -7.15
C SER A 219 14.81 1.96 -6.42
N HIS A 220 14.45 2.31 -5.17
CA HIS A 220 13.28 1.71 -4.52
C HIS A 220 12.01 2.09 -5.29
N LEU A 221 11.07 1.15 -5.42
CA LEU A 221 9.78 1.38 -6.08
C LEU A 221 8.77 1.99 -5.11
N PHE A 222 8.63 1.38 -3.94
CA PHE A 222 7.99 1.99 -2.76
C PHE A 222 9.08 2.55 -1.84
N LYS A 223 9.06 3.86 -1.59
CA LYS A 223 10.20 4.59 -1.00
C LYS A 223 10.51 4.13 0.42
N TYR A 224 11.82 4.05 0.73
CA TYR A 224 12.30 3.57 2.04
C TYR A 224 11.73 4.34 3.24
N CYS A 225 11.53 5.66 3.12
CA CYS A 225 10.96 6.50 4.17
C CYS A 225 9.54 6.08 4.59
N TRP A 226 8.83 5.30 3.76
CA TRP A 226 7.50 4.79 4.06
C TRP A 226 7.49 3.35 4.60
N LYS A 227 8.65 2.79 4.97
CA LYS A 227 8.79 1.46 5.58
C LYS A 227 7.72 1.13 6.64
N PRO A 228 7.32 2.04 7.57
CA PRO A 228 6.26 1.73 8.55
C PRO A 228 4.91 1.34 7.93
N HIS A 229 4.60 1.84 6.73
CA HIS A 229 3.33 1.60 6.03
C HIS A 229 3.41 0.45 5.01
N LEU A 230 4.60 -0.10 4.76
CA LEU A 230 4.84 -1.12 3.74
C LEU A 230 3.94 -2.36 3.89
N HIS A 231 3.78 -2.84 5.13
CA HIS A 231 2.94 -4.00 5.41
C HIS A 231 1.46 -3.69 5.20
N ILE A 232 0.99 -2.55 5.72
CA ILE A 232 -0.42 -2.14 5.69
C ILE A 232 -0.88 -1.85 4.24
N LEU A 233 -0.05 -1.15 3.45
CA LEU A 233 -0.42 -0.73 2.09
C LEU A 233 -0.23 -1.82 1.04
N LEU A 234 0.84 -2.61 1.16
CA LEU A 234 1.29 -3.49 0.08
C LEU A 234 1.36 -4.97 0.50
N GLY A 235 1.11 -5.31 1.76
CA GLY A 235 1.28 -6.69 2.25
C GLY A 235 2.73 -7.17 2.13
N LEU A 236 3.68 -6.28 2.41
CA LEU A 236 5.11 -6.49 2.28
C LEU A 236 5.81 -6.38 3.64
N SER A 237 6.76 -7.27 3.92
CA SER A 237 7.50 -7.31 5.19
C SER A 237 8.90 -6.68 5.09
N ASP A 238 9.57 -6.79 3.94
CA ASP A 238 10.88 -6.20 3.71
C ASP A 238 10.84 -5.08 2.66
N ILE A 239 11.36 -3.92 3.04
CA ILE A 239 11.49 -2.73 2.20
C ILE A 239 12.65 -2.86 1.21
N ASN A 240 13.64 -3.69 1.54
CA ASN A 240 14.83 -3.96 0.75
C ASN A 240 14.73 -5.27 -0.06
N ASP A 241 13.53 -5.88 -0.13
CA ASP A 241 13.27 -6.96 -1.07
C ASP A 241 13.67 -6.48 -2.50
N PRO A 242 14.51 -7.22 -3.25
CA PRO A 242 14.95 -6.81 -4.58
C PRO A 242 13.81 -6.54 -5.58
N ARG A 243 12.63 -7.15 -5.36
CA ARG A 243 11.43 -6.90 -6.16
C ARG A 243 10.78 -5.55 -5.85
N ASN A 244 11.16 -4.90 -4.76
CA ASN A 244 10.87 -3.49 -4.48
C ASN A 244 11.93 -2.53 -5.07
N GLY A 245 12.75 -2.96 -6.04
CA GLY A 245 13.69 -2.06 -6.70
C GLY A 245 13.98 -2.33 -8.17
N LEU A 246 14.65 -1.36 -8.80
CA LEU A 246 15.16 -1.41 -10.17
C LEU A 246 16.56 -0.76 -10.26
N LEU A 247 17.37 -1.21 -11.22
CA LEU A 247 18.66 -0.61 -11.56
C LEU A 247 18.49 0.42 -12.68
N LEU A 248 18.38 1.70 -12.32
CA LEU A 248 18.07 2.80 -13.23
C LEU A 248 19.23 3.79 -13.36
N PHE A 249 19.34 4.47 -14.50
CA PHE A 249 20.23 5.62 -14.66
C PHE A 249 19.65 6.78 -13.83
N LYS A 250 20.49 7.53 -13.10
CA LYS A 250 20.06 8.58 -12.16
C LYS A 250 19.02 9.61 -12.66
N PRO A 251 19.07 10.17 -13.89
CA PRO A 251 18.00 11.04 -14.38
C PRO A 251 16.63 10.32 -14.46
N LEU A 252 16.60 9.00 -14.72
CA LEU A 252 15.38 8.20 -14.71
C LEU A 252 14.87 7.93 -13.29
N GLU A 253 15.76 7.62 -12.34
CA GLU A 253 15.41 7.57 -10.91
C GLU A 253 14.79 8.89 -10.48
N HIS A 254 15.45 10.03 -10.74
CA HIS A 254 14.97 11.35 -10.36
C HIS A 254 13.61 11.70 -10.97
N ALA A 255 13.39 11.41 -12.27
CA ALA A 255 12.09 11.64 -12.92
C ALA A 255 10.98 10.72 -12.37
N PHE A 256 11.31 9.47 -12.01
CA PHE A 256 10.38 8.53 -11.36
C PHE A 256 10.06 8.97 -9.92
N ASP A 257 11.07 9.45 -9.19
CA ASP A 257 10.97 9.95 -7.82
C ASP A 257 10.28 11.31 -7.71
N ASP A 258 10.21 12.08 -8.79
CA ASP A 258 9.41 13.31 -8.95
C ASP A 258 8.07 13.05 -9.67
N SER A 259 7.69 11.79 -9.88
CA SER A 259 6.43 11.39 -10.52
C SER A 259 6.18 11.89 -11.95
N ARG A 260 7.23 12.29 -12.67
CA ARG A 260 7.18 12.71 -14.09
C ARG A 260 7.09 11.53 -15.05
N ILE A 261 7.54 10.37 -14.60
CA ILE A 261 7.40 9.09 -15.30
C ILE A 261 6.82 8.03 -14.35
N CYS A 262 6.18 7.03 -14.91
CA CYS A 262 5.78 5.80 -14.23
C CYS A 262 5.95 4.59 -15.16
N PHE A 263 5.56 3.39 -14.70
CA PHE A 263 5.57 2.19 -15.53
C PHE A 263 4.19 1.55 -15.63
N SER A 264 3.70 1.36 -16.86
CA SER A 264 2.52 0.52 -17.16
C SER A 264 2.91 -0.95 -17.27
N MET A 265 1.96 -1.87 -17.03
CA MET A 265 2.16 -3.32 -17.13
C MET A 265 1.25 -3.91 -18.20
N GLU A 266 1.83 -4.53 -19.22
CA GLU A 266 1.10 -5.26 -20.26
C GLU A 266 1.50 -6.73 -20.25
N GLU A 267 0.55 -7.65 -20.46
CA GLU A 267 0.88 -9.06 -20.64
C GLU A 267 1.05 -9.36 -22.13
N GLU A 268 2.27 -9.71 -22.53
CA GLU A 268 2.63 -10.02 -23.91
C GLU A 268 3.20 -11.45 -23.96
N ALA A 269 2.61 -12.31 -24.79
CA ALA A 269 2.96 -13.73 -24.90
C ALA A 269 3.01 -14.49 -23.54
N GLY A 270 2.14 -14.11 -22.59
CA GLY A 270 2.05 -14.73 -21.26
C GLY A 270 3.11 -14.24 -20.25
N ALA A 271 3.88 -13.20 -20.58
CA ALA A 271 4.85 -12.58 -19.67
C ALA A 271 4.54 -11.08 -19.45
N PRO A 272 4.70 -10.56 -18.22
CA PRO A 272 4.51 -9.15 -17.95
C PRO A 272 5.68 -8.33 -18.50
N LYS A 273 5.37 -7.35 -19.36
CA LYS A 273 6.26 -6.28 -19.77
C LYS A 273 5.89 -4.99 -19.04
N PHE A 274 6.91 -4.29 -18.57
CA PHE A 274 6.76 -3.02 -17.88
C PHE A 274 7.27 -1.89 -18.77
N ARG A 275 6.40 -0.99 -19.24
CA ARG A 275 6.74 0.08 -20.19
C ARG A 275 6.78 1.44 -19.51
N LEU A 276 7.73 2.29 -19.86
CA LEU A 276 7.76 3.66 -19.36
C LEU A 276 6.57 4.45 -19.94
N GLU A 277 5.91 5.20 -19.06
CA GLU A 277 4.89 6.18 -19.40
C GLU A 277 5.37 7.56 -18.95
N LEU A 278 5.52 8.49 -19.90
CA LEU A 278 5.89 9.87 -19.68
C LEU A 278 4.64 10.69 -19.36
N LEU A 279 4.58 11.20 -18.14
CA LEU A 279 3.42 11.96 -17.63
C LEU A 279 3.62 13.48 -17.72
N ASP A 280 4.87 13.95 -17.83
CA ASP A 280 5.25 15.36 -17.97
C ASP A 280 5.71 15.66 -19.41
N PRO A 281 4.87 16.27 -20.26
CA PRO A 281 5.23 16.60 -21.63
C PRO A 281 6.42 17.56 -21.76
N SER A 282 6.74 18.34 -20.72
CA SER A 282 7.87 19.29 -20.76
C SER A 282 9.23 18.60 -20.85
N LEU A 283 9.32 17.32 -20.47
CA LEU A 283 10.54 16.52 -20.62
C LEU A 283 10.68 15.86 -21.99
N LYS A 284 9.64 15.87 -22.85
CA LYS A 284 9.58 15.05 -24.06
C LYS A 284 10.85 15.18 -24.93
N ASP A 285 11.27 16.41 -25.19
CA ASP A 285 12.42 16.70 -26.06
C ASP A 285 13.72 16.93 -25.27
N VAL A 286 13.73 16.64 -23.96
CA VAL A 286 14.90 16.81 -23.07
C VAL A 286 15.74 15.54 -23.08
N LYS A 287 17.03 15.66 -23.41
CA LYS A 287 18.02 14.58 -23.29
C LYS A 287 18.17 14.13 -21.84
N LEU A 288 18.36 12.82 -21.63
CA LEU A 288 18.67 12.30 -20.29
C LEU A 288 19.98 12.87 -19.73
N TRP A 289 20.97 13.12 -20.59
CA TRP A 289 22.23 13.70 -20.16
C TRP A 289 22.07 15.14 -19.70
N ASP A 290 21.41 16.01 -20.49
CA ASP A 290 21.10 17.40 -20.11
C ASP A 290 20.31 17.47 -18.79
N TYR A 291 19.34 16.57 -18.61
CA TYR A 291 18.61 16.46 -17.35
C TYR A 291 19.52 16.05 -16.18
N ALA A 292 20.47 15.12 -16.42
CA ALA A 292 21.48 14.74 -15.43
C ALA A 292 22.50 15.86 -15.16
N GLU A 293 22.77 16.74 -16.12
CA GLU A 293 23.59 17.94 -15.96
C GLU A 293 22.92 18.92 -15.00
N GLN A 294 21.66 19.26 -15.28
CA GLN A 294 20.86 20.23 -14.53
C GLN A 294 20.62 19.80 -13.07
N HIS A 295 20.42 18.51 -12.83
CA HIS A 295 20.12 17.97 -11.50
C HIS A 295 21.36 17.44 -10.73
N ASN A 296 22.58 17.74 -11.20
CA ASN A 296 23.84 17.30 -10.57
C ASN A 296 23.94 15.77 -10.39
N HIS A 297 23.58 15.05 -11.44
CA HIS A 297 23.60 13.58 -11.52
C HIS A 297 24.75 13.02 -12.37
N ARG A 298 25.51 13.88 -13.07
CA ARG A 298 26.75 13.54 -13.81
C ARG A 298 27.84 12.84 -13.00
N LYS A 299 27.92 13.08 -11.69
CA LYS A 299 28.93 12.48 -10.76
C LYS A 299 30.39 12.49 -11.26
N GLY A 300 30.78 13.55 -11.98
CA GLY A 300 32.15 13.73 -12.48
C GLY A 300 32.44 13.02 -13.81
N TYR A 301 31.41 12.54 -14.51
CA TYR A 301 31.52 12.03 -15.88
C TYR A 301 31.07 13.10 -16.89
N ASP A 302 31.63 13.00 -18.09
CA ASP A 302 31.25 13.76 -19.28
C ASP A 302 30.45 12.90 -20.27
N GLU A 303 29.72 13.56 -21.18
CA GLU A 303 28.84 12.94 -22.19
C GLU A 303 29.55 11.84 -23.01
N HIS A 304 30.79 12.11 -23.43
CA HIS A 304 31.61 11.19 -24.23
C HIS A 304 31.99 9.88 -23.50
N GLN A 305 31.81 9.82 -22.17
CA GLN A 305 32.20 8.67 -21.34
C GLN A 305 31.05 7.68 -21.07
N ILE A 306 29.80 8.04 -21.44
CA ILE A 306 28.61 7.24 -21.15
C ILE A 306 28.00 6.53 -22.37
N GLY A 307 28.60 6.73 -23.56
CA GLY A 307 28.17 6.16 -24.83
C GLY A 307 27.06 6.99 -25.50
N SER A 308 27.13 7.05 -26.84
CA SER A 308 26.29 7.96 -27.66
C SER A 308 24.78 7.80 -27.43
N TYR A 309 24.28 6.58 -27.21
CA TYR A 309 22.86 6.39 -26.96
C TYR A 309 22.39 7.01 -25.64
N ALA A 310 23.14 6.87 -24.55
CA ALA A 310 22.74 7.42 -23.25
C ALA A 310 22.96 8.94 -23.15
N ALA A 311 23.86 9.48 -23.97
CA ALA A 311 24.06 10.90 -24.19
C ALA A 311 22.87 11.55 -24.92
N GLU A 312 22.50 11.00 -26.08
CA GLU A 312 21.54 11.62 -27.00
C GLU A 312 20.07 11.33 -26.69
N VAL A 313 19.74 10.21 -26.03
CA VAL A 313 18.34 9.79 -25.88
C VAL A 313 17.52 10.75 -25.00
N THR A 314 16.34 11.10 -25.49
CA THR A 314 15.35 11.96 -24.83
C THR A 314 14.34 11.16 -23.99
N PHE A 315 13.63 11.80 -23.06
CA PHE A 315 12.52 11.12 -22.36
C PHE A 315 11.39 10.72 -23.32
N GLY A 316 11.12 11.50 -24.37
CA GLY A 316 10.09 11.22 -25.36
C GLY A 316 10.36 9.93 -26.16
N GLU A 317 11.61 9.66 -26.52
CA GLU A 317 12.02 8.40 -27.18
C GLU A 317 11.94 7.17 -26.26
N LEU A 318 11.79 7.37 -24.95
CA LEU A 318 11.59 6.27 -23.99
C LEU A 318 10.11 5.96 -23.75
N GLN A 319 9.17 6.75 -24.27
CA GLN A 319 7.74 6.48 -24.17
C GLN A 319 7.41 5.08 -24.73
N GLY A 320 6.75 4.24 -23.94
CA GLY A 320 6.42 2.86 -24.29
C GLY A 320 7.61 1.87 -24.29
N LYS A 321 8.83 2.32 -24.01
CA LYS A 321 10.02 1.46 -23.94
C LYS A 321 9.92 0.53 -22.73
N ALA A 322 10.13 -0.76 -22.96
CA ALA A 322 10.06 -1.78 -21.92
C ALA A 322 11.34 -1.86 -21.07
N LEU A 323 11.19 -2.16 -19.77
CA LEU A 323 12.26 -2.63 -18.91
C LEU A 323 12.78 -3.99 -19.41
N VAL A 324 14.10 -4.16 -19.42
CA VAL A 324 14.81 -5.35 -19.87
C VAL A 324 15.35 -6.13 -18.67
N PHE A 325 15.04 -7.44 -18.66
CA PHE A 325 15.42 -8.42 -17.65
C PHE A 325 16.12 -9.59 -18.37
N GLU A 326 17.18 -10.15 -17.76
CA GLU A 326 17.91 -11.30 -18.34
C GLU A 326 17.20 -12.64 -18.09
N ASP A 327 16.42 -12.69 -17.01
CA ASP A 327 15.82 -13.91 -16.47
C ASP A 327 14.29 -13.74 -16.28
N ALA A 328 13.67 -14.60 -15.48
CA ALA A 328 12.26 -14.53 -15.13
C ALA A 328 11.95 -13.61 -13.93
N ASN A 329 12.95 -12.99 -13.30
CA ASN A 329 12.77 -12.19 -12.09
C ASN A 329 12.10 -10.85 -12.43
N ARG A 330 11.05 -10.49 -11.68
CA ARG A 330 10.24 -9.29 -11.96
C ARG A 330 9.96 -8.51 -10.66
N PRO A 331 9.91 -7.17 -10.75
CA PRO A 331 9.51 -6.32 -9.63
C PRO A 331 8.09 -6.63 -9.17
N TYR A 332 7.74 -6.18 -7.98
CA TYR A 332 6.39 -6.27 -7.47
C TYR A 332 5.45 -5.38 -8.29
N LYS A 333 4.54 -6.00 -9.06
CA LYS A 333 3.44 -5.32 -9.79
C LYS A 333 2.75 -4.26 -8.91
N ARG A 334 2.44 -4.62 -7.65
CA ARG A 334 1.86 -3.72 -6.62
C ARG A 334 2.68 -2.46 -6.30
N CYS A 335 4.01 -2.49 -6.32
CA CYS A 335 4.84 -1.33 -6.01
C CYS A 335 4.88 -0.36 -7.20
N LEU A 336 5.05 -0.87 -8.42
CA LEU A 336 4.98 -0.08 -9.66
C LEU A 336 3.61 0.58 -9.81
N GLN A 337 2.54 -0.19 -9.58
CA GLN A 337 1.16 0.29 -9.64
C GLN A 337 0.87 1.35 -8.57
N PHE A 338 1.37 1.20 -7.35
CA PHE A 338 1.25 2.25 -6.32
C PHE A 338 1.95 3.54 -6.76
N GLN A 339 3.19 3.47 -7.27
CA GLN A 339 3.88 4.66 -7.79
C GLN A 339 3.13 5.28 -8.96
N ALA A 340 2.64 4.48 -9.92
CA ALA A 340 1.86 4.97 -11.06
C ALA A 340 0.59 5.70 -10.62
N VAL A 341 -0.15 5.19 -9.63
CA VAL A 341 -1.32 5.86 -9.06
C VAL A 341 -0.97 7.23 -8.45
N GLN A 342 0.14 7.34 -7.71
CA GLN A 342 0.58 8.64 -7.18
C GLN A 342 1.08 9.58 -8.28
N ALA A 343 1.78 9.04 -9.29
CA ALA A 343 2.30 9.81 -10.41
C ALA A 343 1.17 10.40 -11.28
N LEU A 344 0.13 9.61 -11.57
CA LEU A 344 -1.06 10.07 -12.26
C LEU A 344 -1.86 11.11 -11.46
N ARG A 345 -1.87 11.03 -10.12
CA ARG A 345 -2.47 12.07 -9.27
C ARG A 345 -1.71 13.38 -9.38
N ARG A 346 -0.38 13.35 -9.28
CA ARG A 346 0.47 14.53 -9.43
C ARG A 346 0.33 15.14 -10.83
N ALA A 347 0.41 14.33 -11.88
CA ALA A 347 0.26 14.80 -13.25
C ALA A 347 -1.11 15.46 -13.54
N LYS A 348 -2.17 15.04 -12.85
CA LYS A 348 -3.49 15.71 -12.86
C LYS A 348 -3.51 17.01 -12.05
N GLN A 349 -2.87 17.05 -10.88
CA GLN A 349 -2.76 18.25 -10.05
C GLN A 349 -1.97 19.37 -10.77
N GLU A 350 -0.84 19.00 -11.38
CA GLU A 350 0.06 19.89 -12.12
C GLU A 350 -0.42 20.18 -13.56
N LYS A 351 -1.53 19.57 -13.99
CA LYS A 351 -2.14 19.70 -15.33
C LYS A 351 -1.20 19.34 -16.49
N TRP A 352 -0.32 18.37 -16.29
CA TRP A 352 0.57 17.85 -17.33
C TRP A 352 -0.17 16.99 -18.36
N LEU A 353 -1.27 16.34 -17.95
CA LEU A 353 -2.06 15.48 -18.82
C LEU A 353 -3.17 16.27 -19.54
N PRO A 354 -3.39 16.04 -20.86
CA PRO A 354 -4.55 16.56 -21.59
C PRO A 354 -5.89 16.22 -20.93
N ALA A 355 -6.92 17.04 -21.17
CA ALA A 355 -8.24 16.85 -20.57
C ALA A 355 -8.96 15.57 -21.08
N ASP A 356 -8.59 15.11 -22.26
CA ASP A 356 -9.02 13.88 -22.95
C ASP A 356 -8.04 12.71 -22.76
N TRP A 357 -7.01 12.86 -21.93
CA TRP A 357 -6.00 11.82 -21.71
C TRP A 357 -6.63 10.57 -21.09
N ALA A 358 -6.55 9.46 -21.83
CA ALA A 358 -6.93 8.14 -21.37
C ALA A 358 -5.68 7.37 -20.88
N PRO A 359 -5.72 6.71 -19.71
CA PRO A 359 -4.64 5.84 -19.28
C PRO A 359 -4.50 4.64 -20.22
N SER A 360 -3.26 4.27 -20.53
CA SER A 360 -2.93 2.98 -21.16
C SER A 360 -3.61 1.84 -20.38
N PRO A 361 -4.12 0.78 -21.02
CA PRO A 361 -4.75 -0.34 -20.31
C PRO A 361 -3.87 -0.93 -19.19
N GLY A 362 -2.54 -0.92 -19.37
CA GLY A 362 -1.56 -1.35 -18.37
C GLY A 362 -1.31 -0.39 -17.19
N LEU A 363 -1.93 0.80 -17.17
CA LEU A 363 -2.00 1.68 -15.99
C LEU A 363 -3.24 1.38 -15.12
N SER A 364 -4.12 0.50 -15.59
CA SER A 364 -5.25 -0.04 -14.82
C SER A 364 -4.76 -0.97 -13.70
N TYR A 365 -5.65 -1.25 -12.74
CA TYR A 365 -5.32 -2.11 -11.62
C TYR A 365 -5.18 -3.58 -12.07
N ASN A 366 -4.08 -4.22 -11.68
CA ASN A 366 -3.73 -5.58 -12.12
C ASN A 366 -4.62 -6.70 -11.55
N SER A 367 -5.47 -6.38 -10.58
CA SER A 367 -6.63 -7.18 -10.17
C SER A 367 -7.63 -6.27 -9.46
N GLU A 368 -8.91 -6.65 -9.49
CA GLU A 368 -9.92 -5.97 -8.66
C GLU A 368 -9.52 -6.07 -7.18
N ASP A 369 -8.98 -7.18 -6.65
CA ASP A 369 -8.49 -7.23 -5.26
C ASP A 369 -7.38 -6.21 -4.91
N ALA A 370 -6.56 -5.78 -5.89
CA ALA A 370 -5.51 -4.80 -5.67
C ALA A 370 -6.07 -3.37 -5.74
N LYS A 371 -7.10 -3.19 -6.58
CA LYS A 371 -7.94 -2.00 -6.61
C LYS A 371 -8.72 -1.87 -5.31
N GLU A 372 -9.50 -2.88 -4.94
CA GLU A 372 -10.20 -3.00 -3.67
C GLU A 372 -9.27 -2.86 -2.47
N ARG A 373 -8.03 -3.39 -2.44
CA ARG A 373 -7.14 -3.12 -1.30
C ARG A 373 -6.66 -1.68 -1.22
N ILE A 374 -6.43 -1.00 -2.34
CA ILE A 374 -6.07 0.42 -2.36
C ILE A 374 -7.32 1.29 -2.07
N GLU A 375 -8.47 0.96 -2.65
CA GLU A 375 -9.75 1.66 -2.50
C GLU A 375 -10.40 1.40 -1.13
N ALA A 376 -10.24 0.21 -0.54
CA ALA A 376 -10.63 -0.12 0.83
C ALA A 376 -9.56 0.24 1.87
N TRP A 377 -8.31 0.54 1.48
CA TRP A 377 -7.44 1.32 2.34
C TRP A 377 -7.85 2.80 2.34
N LEU A 378 -8.25 3.34 1.18
CA LEU A 378 -8.84 4.69 1.07
C LEU A 378 -10.22 4.81 1.76
N ALA A 379 -11.00 3.73 1.80
CA ALA A 379 -12.26 3.62 2.54
C ALA A 379 -12.08 3.11 3.99
N GLY A 380 -10.96 2.45 4.32
CA GLY A 380 -10.62 1.97 5.66
C GLY A 380 -9.95 3.05 6.53
N ALA A 381 -9.18 3.96 5.91
CA ALA A 381 -8.80 5.26 6.49
C ALA A 381 -10.01 6.19 6.76
N VAL A 382 -11.19 5.70 6.42
CA VAL A 382 -12.51 6.33 6.42
C VAL A 382 -13.49 5.57 7.32
N GLU A 383 -13.23 4.30 7.63
CA GLU A 383 -13.95 3.45 8.59
C GLU A 383 -13.27 3.32 9.96
N ALA A 384 -12.03 3.80 10.14
CA ALA A 384 -11.43 3.89 11.47
C ALA A 384 -12.32 4.77 12.38
N PRO A 385 -12.99 4.20 13.41
CA PRO A 385 -13.89 4.99 14.22
C PRO A 385 -13.10 6.01 15.04
N PRO A 386 -13.68 7.17 15.40
CA PRO A 386 -13.16 7.93 16.52
C PRO A 386 -13.14 7.01 17.76
N PRO A 387 -12.19 7.20 18.70
CA PRO A 387 -12.17 6.44 19.95
C PRO A 387 -13.36 6.87 20.83
N ASP A 388 -14.52 6.27 20.57
CA ASP A 388 -15.76 6.68 21.21
C ASP A 388 -15.89 6.11 22.63
N SER A 389 -16.28 7.02 23.51
CA SER A 389 -16.59 6.82 24.91
C SER A 389 -17.89 6.04 25.12
N ASP A 390 -17.92 5.23 26.17
CA ASP A 390 -19.10 4.69 26.85
C ASP A 390 -20.10 3.84 26.02
N THR A 391 -19.88 2.53 26.03
CA THR A 391 -20.99 1.57 26.18
C THR A 391 -20.85 0.79 27.49
N LYS A 392 -21.78 1.08 28.41
CA LYS A 392 -22.04 0.27 29.62
C LYS A 392 -22.77 -1.02 29.24
N GLY A 393 -22.40 -2.12 29.88
CA GLY A 393 -23.15 -3.38 29.94
C GLY A 393 -22.19 -4.55 30.22
N THR A 394 -22.09 -5.08 31.44
CA THR A 394 -22.91 -6.20 31.96
C THR A 394 -22.91 -7.37 30.96
N LEU A 395 -22.27 -8.51 31.22
CA LEU A 395 -22.36 -9.43 32.38
C LEU A 395 -21.00 -10.16 32.57
N GLU A 396 -20.56 -10.53 33.77
CA GLU A 396 -20.70 -11.89 34.38
C GLU A 396 -20.35 -13.02 33.37
N GLU A 397 -19.28 -13.81 33.50
CA GLU A 397 -18.19 -13.96 34.52
C GLU A 397 -16.78 -13.89 33.88
#